data_AF-A0A151SJ70-F1
#
_entry.id   AF-A0A151SJ70-F1
#
_cell.length_a   1.000
_cell.length_b   1.000
_cell.length_c   1.000
_cell.angle_alpha   90.00
_cell.angle_beta   90.00
_cell.angle_gamma   90.00
#
_symmetry.space_group_name_H-M   'P 1'
#
loop_
_entity.id
_entity.type
_entity.pdbx_description
1 polymer ?
#
loop_
_entity_poly.entity_id
_entity_poly.type
_entity_poly.pdbx_seq_one_letter_code
_entity_poly.pdbx_strand_id
1 'polypeptide(L)'
;FQTNFEKLCNKVVGIPPEVLKNCFISGLLPNIHNEMALFQPHSISQAIGLAELIEVKLKDTKPKSSRNFSTMYNQDPPLLLQTLP
;
A
#
# COMPACT_ATOMS: atom_id res chain seq x y z
N PHE A 1 1.64 16.62 2.94
CA PHE A 1 0.61 16.85 1.91
C PHE A 1 -0.30 18.06 2.18
N GLN A 2 -0.41 18.49 3.44
CA GLN A 2 -1.30 19.54 3.92
C GLN A 2 -1.18 20.90 3.20
N THR A 3 0.02 21.47 3.04
CA THR A 3 0.21 22.83 2.51
C THR A 3 -0.14 22.97 1.02
N ASN A 4 0.13 21.94 0.22
CA ASN A 4 -0.24 21.92 -1.20
C ASN A 4 -1.75 21.76 -1.37
N PHE A 5 -2.39 21.00 -0.47
CA PHE A 5 -3.83 20.80 -0.48
C PHE A 5 -4.59 22.03 0.05
N GLU A 6 -4.08 22.73 1.07
CA GLU A 6 -4.61 24.02 1.53
C GLU A 6 -4.53 25.08 0.44
N LYS A 7 -3.41 25.17 -0.29
CA LYS A 7 -3.29 26.07 -1.46
C LYS A 7 -4.28 25.73 -2.57
N LEU A 8 -4.59 24.44 -2.76
CA LEU A 8 -5.60 24.01 -3.71
C LEU A 8 -7.01 24.36 -3.20
N CYS A 9 -7.34 24.06 -1.94
CA CYS A 9 -8.64 24.38 -1.34
C CYS A 9 -8.92 25.90 -1.34
N ASN A 10 -7.92 26.72 -1.05
CA ASN A 10 -8.05 28.18 -1.10
C ASN A 10 -8.29 28.72 -2.52
N LYS A 11 -7.96 27.96 -3.57
CA LYS A 11 -8.28 28.30 -4.97
C LYS A 11 -9.63 27.76 -5.42
N VAL A 12 -10.28 26.93 -4.62
CA VAL A 12 -11.48 26.18 -4.99
C VAL A 12 -12.63 26.67 -4.11
N VAL A 13 -13.26 27.78 -4.51
CA VAL A 13 -14.40 28.37 -3.80
C VAL A 13 -15.69 27.73 -4.31
N GLY A 14 -16.53 27.20 -3.41
CA GLY A 14 -17.86 26.66 -3.74
C GLY A 14 -17.93 25.17 -4.11
N ILE A 15 -16.83 24.41 -3.99
CA ILE A 15 -16.88 22.95 -4.17
C ILE A 15 -17.28 22.26 -2.85
N PRO A 16 -18.26 21.33 -2.86
CA PRO A 16 -18.65 20.60 -1.67
C PRO A 16 -17.46 19.83 -1.04
N PRO A 17 -17.40 19.74 0.29
CA PRO A 17 -16.31 19.06 0.99
C PRO A 17 -16.19 17.57 0.62
N GLU A 18 -17.30 16.93 0.24
CA GLU A 18 -17.31 15.56 -0.27
C GLU A 18 -16.60 15.42 -1.61
N VAL A 19 -16.78 16.38 -2.53
CA VAL A 19 -16.12 16.38 -3.83
C VAL A 19 -14.62 16.61 -3.66
N LEU A 20 -14.22 17.51 -2.77
CA LEU A 20 -12.82 17.72 -2.44
C LEU A 20 -12.18 16.46 -1.83
N LYS A 21 -12.91 15.73 -0.99
CA LYS A 21 -12.48 14.45 -0.42
C LYS A 21 -12.28 13.40 -1.51
N ASN A 22 -13.26 13.24 -2.40
CA ASN A 22 -13.21 12.25 -3.47
C ASN A 22 -12.10 12.60 -4.48
N CYS A 23 -11.88 13.88 -4.76
CA CYS A 23 -10.78 14.36 -5.58
C CYS A 23 -9.41 14.05 -4.95
N PHE A 24 -9.26 14.29 -3.64
CA PHE A 24 -8.06 13.91 -2.90
C PHE A 24 -7.80 12.40 -3.00
N ILE A 25 -8.80 11.57 -2.69
CA ILE A 25 -8.70 10.11 -2.74
C ILE A 25 -8.35 9.62 -4.15
N SER A 26 -8.94 10.22 -5.19
CA SER A 26 -8.66 9.87 -6.59
C SER A 26 -7.22 10.19 -7.01
N GLY A 27 -6.57 11.16 -6.36
CA GLY A 27 -5.17 11.51 -6.60
C GLY A 27 -4.15 10.65 -5.84
N LEU A 28 -4.61 9.71 -5.00
CA LEU A 28 -3.72 8.85 -4.22
C LEU A 28 -3.20 7.67 -5.02
N LEU A 29 -2.06 7.14 -4.58
CA LEU A 29 -1.50 5.93 -5.15
C LEU A 29 -2.44 4.72 -4.90
N PRO A 30 -2.54 3.75 -5.82
CA PRO A 30 -3.47 2.61 -5.70
C PRO A 30 -3.28 1.76 -4.43
N ASN A 31 -2.03 1.62 -3.98
CA ASN A 31 -1.68 0.92 -2.74
C ASN A 31 -2.22 1.65 -1.49
N ILE A 32 -2.26 2.98 -1.51
CA ILE A 32 -2.86 3.79 -0.44
C ILE A 32 -4.39 3.72 -0.52
N HIS A 33 -4.94 3.71 -1.74
CA HIS A 33 -6.38 3.65 -1.98
C HIS A 33 -7.05 2.40 -1.37
N ASN A 34 -6.42 1.23 -1.50
CA ASN A 34 -6.94 -0.02 -0.93
C ASN A 34 -7.06 0.04 0.60
N GLU A 35 -6.03 0.56 1.27
CA GLU A 35 -6.05 0.72 2.73
C GLU A 35 -7.05 1.81 3.14
N MET A 36 -7.14 2.91 2.39
CA MET A 36 -8.11 4.00 2.61
C MET A 36 -9.56 3.50 2.57
N ALA A 37 -9.87 2.56 1.68
CA ALA A 37 -11.21 1.96 1.56
C ALA A 37 -11.62 1.17 2.82
N LEU A 38 -10.65 0.64 3.58
CA LEU A 38 -10.91 -0.05 4.84
C LEU A 38 -11.23 0.93 5.97
N PHE A 39 -10.54 2.08 6.01
CA PHE A 39 -10.70 3.06 7.08
C PHE A 39 -11.86 4.04 6.87
N GLN A 40 -12.34 4.22 5.64
CA GLN A 40 -13.45 5.10 5.27
C GLN A 40 -13.39 6.49 5.94
N PRO A 41 -12.51 7.39 5.48
CA PRO A 41 -12.42 8.74 6.04
C PRO A 41 -13.72 9.54 5.86
N HIS A 42 -14.16 10.17 6.94
CA HIS A 42 -15.36 11.01 7.00
C HIS A 42 -15.07 12.47 6.63
N SER A 43 -13.80 12.88 6.69
CA SER A 43 -13.36 14.24 6.34
C SER A 43 -12.07 14.22 5.52
N ILE A 44 -11.79 15.32 4.84
CA ILE A 44 -10.53 15.54 4.13
C ILE A 44 -9.33 15.47 5.07
N SER A 45 -9.43 16.10 6.24
CA SER A 45 -8.34 16.11 7.21
C SER A 45 -8.00 14.69 7.66
N GLN A 46 -9.03 13.86 7.85
CA GLN A 46 -8.85 12.44 8.17
C GLN A 46 -8.22 11.69 7.00
N ALA A 47 -8.68 11.92 5.76
CA ALA A 47 -8.10 11.30 4.57
C ALA A 47 -6.61 11.66 4.40
N ILE A 48 -6.24 12.92 4.66
CA ILE A 48 -4.85 13.39 4.62
C ILE A 48 -4.01 12.69 5.68
N GLY A 49 -4.46 12.66 6.93
CA GLY A 49 -3.73 12.01 8.02
C GLY A 49 -3.57 10.51 7.80
N LEU A 50 -4.61 9.83 7.31
CA LEU A 50 -4.54 8.41 6.96
C LEU A 50 -3.60 8.15 5.78
N ALA A 51 -3.63 8.99 4.74
CA ALA A 51 -2.72 8.86 3.61
C ALA A 51 -1.25 8.94 4.05
N GLU A 52 -0.90 9.90 4.92
CA GLU A 52 0.46 10.03 5.45
C GLU A 52 0.85 8.81 6.31
N LEU A 53 -0.05 8.31 7.16
CA LEU A 53 0.20 7.13 7.98
C LEU A 53 0.39 5.86 7.15
N ILE A 54 -0.47 5.64 6.15
CA ILE A 54 -0.38 4.50 5.23
C ILE A 54 0.90 4.58 4.39
N GLU A 55 1.29 5.77 3.93
CA GLU A 55 2.52 5.96 3.18
C GLU A 55 3.76 5.59 4.03
N VAL A 56 3.80 6.01 5.29
CA VAL A 56 4.87 5.63 6.23
C VAL A 56 4.88 4.12 6.45
N LYS A 57 3.73 3.52 6.75
CA LYS A 57 3.59 2.06 6.89
C LYS A 57 4.14 1.32 5.66
N LEU A 58 3.78 1.74 4.46
CA LEU A 58 4.20 1.07 3.22
C LEU A 58 5.70 1.24 2.95
N LYS A 59 6.31 2.36 3.36
CA LYS A 59 7.76 2.56 3.30
C LYS A 59 8.50 1.63 4.26
N ASP A 60 7.99 1.46 5.47
CA ASP A 60 8.59 0.58 6.49
C ASP A 60 8.39 -0.90 6.18
N THR A 61 7.25 -1.25 5.57
CA THR A 61 6.90 -2.64 5.27
C THR A 61 7.54 -3.14 3.97
N LYS A 62 8.17 -2.29 3.16
CA LYS A 62 8.85 -2.73 1.93
C LYS A 62 9.93 -3.75 2.33
N PRO A 63 9.73 -5.05 2.07
CA PRO A 63 10.74 -6.03 2.42
C PRO A 63 11.95 -5.67 1.56
N LYS A 64 13.10 -5.40 2.18
CA LYS A 64 14.36 -5.52 1.48
C LYS A 64 14.35 -6.96 0.96
N SER A 65 14.10 -7.13 -0.34
CA SER A 65 14.01 -8.44 -1.00
C SER A 65 15.22 -9.26 -0.55
N SER A 66 14.98 -10.11 0.44
CA SER A 66 16.00 -10.89 1.11
C SER A 66 15.89 -12.27 0.49
N ARG A 67 16.66 -12.41 -0.59
CA ARG A 67 17.19 -13.65 -1.14
C ARG A 67 16.18 -14.58 -1.79
N ASN A 68 16.29 -14.65 -3.11
CA ASN A 68 16.45 -15.88 -3.90
C ASN A 68 16.34 -17.18 -3.07
N PHE A 69 15.12 -17.71 -2.91
CA PHE A 69 14.91 -19.11 -2.55
C PHE A 69 14.51 -19.86 -3.82
N SER A 70 15.47 -20.03 -4.71
CA SER A 70 15.34 -20.93 -5.86
C SER A 70 16.69 -21.58 -6.10
N THR A 71 17.12 -22.38 -5.12
CA THR A 71 18.25 -23.29 -5.32
C THR A 71 17.98 -24.56 -4.52
N MET A 72 17.93 -25.67 -5.26
CA MET A 72 18.21 -27.04 -4.79
C MET A 72 17.05 -27.86 -4.18
N TYR A 73 16.11 -28.27 -5.03
CA TYR A 73 15.56 -29.64 -4.95
C TYR A 73 15.41 -30.21 -6.38
N ASN A 74 16.54 -30.39 -7.05
CA ASN A 74 16.70 -31.30 -8.18
C ASN A 74 17.95 -32.14 -7.87
N GLN A 75 17.86 -33.03 -6.90
CA GLN A 75 18.79 -34.14 -6.78
C GLN A 75 17.98 -35.43 -6.89
N ASP A 76 18.28 -36.17 -7.94
CA ASP A 76 17.85 -37.54 -8.20
C ASP A 76 17.96 -38.40 -6.93
N PRO A 77 17.00 -39.29 -6.64
CA PRO A 77 17.14 -40.25 -5.55
C PRO A 77 18.25 -41.27 -5.91
N PRO A 78 19.18 -41.58 -4.98
CA PRO A 78 20.16 -42.63 -5.19
C PRO A 78 19.45 -43.99 -5.22
N LEU A 79 19.48 -44.65 -6.37
CA LEU A 79 19.23 -46.08 -6.48
C LEU A 79 20.30 -46.81 -5.66
N LEU A 80 20.01 -47.33 -4.46
CA LEU A 80 20.63 -48.55 -3.93
C LEU A 80 19.88 -49.12 -2.70
N LEU A 81 19.44 -50.38 -2.88
CA LEU A 81 19.28 -51.46 -1.89
C LEU A 81 18.22 -51.33 -0.78
N GLN A 82 17.11 -52.03 -0.99
CA GLN A 82 16.60 -52.94 0.05
C GLN A 82 16.53 -54.35 -0.52
N THR A 83 17.46 -55.18 -0.05
CA THR A 83 17.57 -56.62 -0.23
C THR A 83 16.50 -57.36 0.57
N LEU A 84 15.96 -58.43 -0.04
CA LEU A 84 15.30 -59.66 0.47
C LEU A 84 15.00 -59.82 1.99
N PRO A 85 13.90 -60.51 2.33
CA PRO A 85 13.83 -61.99 2.24
C PRO A 85 12.73 -62.54 1.32
#